data_AF-A0A2G6H0C4-F1
#
_entry.id   AF-A0A2G6H0C4-F1
#
_cell.length_a   1.000
_cell.length_b   1.000
_cell.length_c   1.000
_cell.angle_alpha   90.00
_cell.angle_beta   90.00
_cell.angle_gamma   90.00
#
_symmetry.space_group_name_H-M   'P 1'
#
loop_
_entity.id
_entity.type
_entity.pdbx_description
1 polymer ?
#
loop_
_entity_poly.entity_id
_entity_poly.type
_entity_poly.pdbx_seq_one_letter_code
_entity_poly.pdbx_strand_id
1 'polypeptide(L)'
;MKLYIPKNYHSVLSLKETERAIKMVKDFFEQNLAAELKLRRVTAPLFVERGTGINDDLNGIERPVTFQVKDMENTTAEIVHSLAKWKRMMLADYEIADGYGLYTDMNALRPDEELDNIHSIYVDQWDWEKIILPEQRKLEQLKAIVRQIYGVIKRTEFVVYESHPDIRPILPEEIHFIHAEELLDRYPGLDPHEREHEIAREYGAVFIIGIGGDLGKGQAHDGRAPDYDDWSTPTQKDFKGLNGDIVVWNPILETAFELSSMGIRVDREAMLRQLRLRGQEERSKLLFHKRLLEGEYPESIGGGIGQSRLCMYFLRKAHIGEVQASLWPDRMKRECREAGILIM
;
A
#
# COMPACT_ATOMS: atom_id res chain seq x y z
N MET A 1 -12.03 12.03 -0.74
CA MET A 1 -13.24 12.18 -1.60
C MET A 1 -14.45 12.43 -0.68
N LYS A 2 -15.54 13.08 -1.11
CA LYS A 2 -16.81 12.97 -0.36
C LYS A 2 -17.50 11.66 -0.75
N LEU A 3 -18.36 11.11 0.11
CA LEU A 3 -19.15 9.92 -0.20
C LEU A 3 -19.78 10.02 -1.61
N TYR A 4 -19.47 9.05 -2.46
CA TYR A 4 -19.99 8.86 -3.79
C TYR A 4 -20.97 7.69 -3.81
N ILE A 5 -22.17 7.90 -4.37
CA ILE A 5 -23.18 6.86 -4.53
C ILE A 5 -23.25 6.50 -6.02
N PRO A 6 -22.79 5.31 -6.44
CA PRO A 6 -22.83 4.94 -7.84
C PRO A 6 -24.27 4.79 -8.35
N LYS A 7 -24.50 5.22 -9.60
CA LYS A 7 -25.82 5.10 -10.22
C LYS A 7 -26.16 3.62 -10.41
N ASN A 8 -27.38 3.25 -10.02
CA ASN A 8 -27.91 1.87 -10.15
C ASN A 8 -27.05 0.80 -9.44
N TYR A 9 -26.34 1.18 -8.37
CA TYR A 9 -25.60 0.20 -7.57
C TYR A 9 -26.55 -0.78 -6.89
N HIS A 10 -26.24 -2.07 -7.03
CA HIS A 10 -26.81 -3.15 -6.25
C HIS A 10 -25.71 -4.13 -5.89
N SER A 11 -25.58 -4.48 -4.61
CA SER A 11 -24.60 -5.48 -4.17
C SER A 11 -24.96 -6.84 -4.78
N VAL A 12 -24.02 -7.42 -5.52
CA VAL A 12 -24.17 -8.75 -6.15
C VAL A 12 -24.36 -9.85 -5.12
N LEU A 13 -23.68 -9.72 -3.97
CA LEU A 13 -23.68 -10.71 -2.90
C LEU A 13 -24.53 -10.22 -1.71
N SER A 14 -25.24 -11.14 -1.06
CA SER A 14 -25.84 -10.87 0.25
C SER A 14 -24.75 -10.64 1.32
N LEU A 15 -25.14 -10.15 2.50
CA LEU A 15 -24.20 -9.94 3.61
C LEU A 15 -23.45 -11.24 4.01
N LYS A 16 -24.18 -12.36 4.09
CA LYS A 16 -23.58 -13.67 4.45
C LYS A 16 -22.65 -14.21 3.37
N GLU A 17 -22.98 -13.99 2.10
CA GLU A 17 -22.12 -14.38 0.98
C GLU A 17 -20.88 -13.48 0.90
N THR A 18 -21.04 -12.19 1.19
CA THR A 18 -19.94 -11.22 1.25
C THR A 18 -18.89 -11.66 2.28
N GLU A 19 -19.30 -12.02 3.51
CA GLU A 19 -18.37 -12.54 4.54
C GLU A 19 -17.58 -13.79 4.07
N ARG A 20 -18.27 -14.73 3.42
CA ARG A 20 -17.61 -15.94 2.89
C ARG A 20 -16.65 -15.60 1.75
N ALA A 21 -17.03 -14.67 0.87
CA ALA A 21 -16.23 -14.24 -0.25
C ALA A 21 -15.00 -13.41 0.20
N ILE A 22 -15.13 -12.58 1.24
CA ILE A 22 -13.99 -11.88 1.87
C ILE A 22 -12.96 -12.89 2.34
N LYS A 23 -13.38 -13.91 3.10
CA LYS A 23 -12.47 -14.97 3.57
C LYS A 23 -11.78 -15.68 2.40
N MET A 24 -12.55 -16.08 1.39
CA MET A 24 -12.01 -16.75 0.20
C MET A 24 -10.96 -15.91 -0.51
N VAL A 25 -11.25 -14.63 -0.77
CA VAL A 25 -10.32 -13.68 -1.40
C VAL A 25 -9.05 -13.53 -0.56
N LYS A 26 -9.20 -13.33 0.75
CA LYS A 26 -8.06 -13.14 1.65
C LYS A 26 -7.17 -14.38 1.72
N ASP A 27 -7.76 -15.55 2.00
CA ASP A 27 -7.03 -16.83 2.08
C ASP A 27 -6.30 -17.14 0.76
N PHE A 28 -6.99 -16.98 -0.38
CA PHE A 28 -6.42 -17.30 -1.68
C PHE A 28 -5.28 -16.34 -2.05
N PHE A 29 -5.50 -15.03 -1.89
CA PHE A 29 -4.49 -14.03 -2.23
C PHE A 29 -3.24 -14.19 -1.37
N GLU A 30 -3.41 -14.35 -0.06
CA GLU A 30 -2.31 -14.51 0.90
C GLU A 30 -1.42 -15.72 0.55
N GLN A 31 -2.02 -16.89 0.34
CA GLN A 31 -1.29 -18.11 0.00
C GLN A 31 -0.52 -17.98 -1.32
N ASN A 32 -1.13 -17.38 -2.33
CA ASN A 32 -0.51 -17.21 -3.64
C ASN A 32 0.58 -16.13 -3.62
N LEU A 33 0.41 -15.05 -2.85
CA LEU A 33 1.44 -14.03 -2.65
C LEU A 33 2.68 -14.64 -1.98
N ALA A 34 2.46 -15.42 -0.91
CA ALA A 34 3.52 -16.08 -0.17
C ALA A 34 4.29 -17.08 -1.06
N ALA A 35 3.59 -17.87 -1.86
CA ALA A 35 4.22 -18.82 -2.78
C ALA A 35 5.00 -18.12 -3.91
N GLU A 36 4.40 -17.11 -4.55
CA GLU A 36 5.00 -16.39 -5.68
C GLU A 36 6.28 -15.65 -5.27
N LEU A 37 6.26 -15.00 -4.10
CA LEU A 37 7.37 -14.17 -3.62
C LEU A 37 8.28 -14.88 -2.61
N LYS A 38 8.03 -16.16 -2.31
CA LYS A 38 8.76 -16.98 -1.33
C LYS A 38 8.79 -16.35 0.07
N LEU A 39 7.60 -15.98 0.56
CA LEU A 39 7.43 -15.28 1.83
C LEU A 39 6.97 -16.23 2.93
N ARG A 40 7.52 -16.04 4.13
CA ARG A 40 7.05 -16.68 5.35
C ARG A 40 6.12 -15.75 6.12
N ARG A 41 4.97 -16.25 6.59
CA ARG A 41 4.12 -15.50 7.51
C ARG A 41 4.84 -15.29 8.84
N VAL A 42 4.87 -14.06 9.34
CA VAL A 42 5.38 -13.70 10.67
C VAL A 42 4.33 -12.92 11.46
N THR A 43 4.42 -12.99 12.79
CA THR A 43 3.52 -12.26 13.69
C THR A 43 3.93 -10.79 13.78
N ALA A 44 3.03 -9.90 13.37
CA ALA A 44 3.20 -8.45 13.45
C ALA A 44 2.92 -7.91 14.87
N PRO A 45 3.63 -6.84 15.29
CA PRO A 45 3.19 -6.01 16.39
C PRO A 45 2.01 -5.12 15.97
N LEU A 46 1.06 -4.92 16.88
CA LEU A 46 0.00 -3.91 16.73
C LEU A 46 0.48 -2.51 17.16
N PHE A 47 1.49 -2.46 18.03
CA PHE A 47 2.04 -1.24 18.58
C PHE A 47 3.55 -1.37 18.78
N VAL A 48 4.23 -0.23 18.77
CA VAL A 48 5.67 -0.11 18.98
C VAL A 48 5.97 1.01 19.97
N GLU A 49 7.16 0.97 20.57
CA GLU A 49 7.62 2.05 21.43
C GLU A 49 7.89 3.33 20.62
N ARG A 50 7.41 4.47 21.14
CA ARG A 50 7.59 5.79 20.53
C ARG A 50 9.07 6.18 20.49
N GLY A 51 9.49 6.84 19.42
CA GLY A 51 10.86 7.38 19.31
C GLY A 51 11.93 6.34 18.92
N THR A 52 11.53 5.11 18.57
CA THR A 52 12.43 4.09 18.01
C THR A 52 12.69 4.30 16.51
N GLY A 53 11.86 5.09 15.82
CA GLY A 53 11.90 5.24 14.38
C GLY A 53 11.34 4.04 13.61
N ILE A 54 10.72 3.07 14.29
CA ILE A 54 10.11 1.88 13.68
C ILE A 54 8.74 2.19 13.07
N ASN A 55 7.91 2.99 13.75
CA ASN A 55 6.59 3.35 13.24
C ASN A 55 6.69 4.17 11.94
N ASP A 56 5.72 4.00 11.06
CA ASP A 56 5.62 4.75 9.82
C ASP A 56 5.01 6.13 10.09
N ASP A 57 5.79 7.17 9.81
CA ASP A 57 5.39 8.55 10.00
C ASP A 57 4.51 9.08 8.86
N LEU A 58 4.25 8.29 7.81
CA LEU A 58 3.52 8.70 6.60
C LEU A 58 4.09 10.01 6.01
N ASN A 59 3.32 11.09 5.99
CA ASN A 59 3.78 12.41 5.53
C ASN A 59 4.39 13.26 6.66
N GLY A 60 4.35 12.77 7.90
CA GLY A 60 4.88 13.43 9.09
C GLY A 60 3.91 14.41 9.76
N ILE A 61 2.65 14.45 9.32
CA ILE A 61 1.60 15.32 9.86
C ILE A 61 0.52 14.52 10.61
N GLU A 62 0.34 13.25 10.24
CA GLU A 62 -0.66 12.34 10.78
C GLU A 62 -0.29 11.87 12.19
N ARG A 63 -1.23 11.92 13.12
CA ARG A 63 -0.98 11.57 14.52
C ARG A 63 -1.28 10.09 14.79
N PRO A 64 -0.31 9.31 15.32
CA PRO A 64 -0.59 7.95 15.73
C PRO A 64 -1.42 7.91 17.02
N VAL A 65 -2.16 6.82 17.21
CA VAL A 65 -2.86 6.54 18.48
C VAL A 65 -1.81 6.15 19.52
N THR A 66 -1.71 6.91 20.61
CA THR A 66 -0.71 6.69 21.66
C THR A 66 -1.33 6.23 22.98
N PHE A 67 -0.64 5.38 23.74
CA PHE A 67 -1.03 4.98 25.09
C PHE A 67 0.19 4.74 26.00
N GLN A 68 -0.02 4.73 27.32
CA GLN A 68 1.05 4.49 28.30
C GLN A 68 1.03 3.05 28.79
N VAL A 69 2.21 2.41 28.81
CA VAL A 69 2.37 1.04 29.31
C VAL A 69 2.75 1.07 30.79
N LYS A 70 1.78 0.76 31.66
CA LYS A 70 1.96 0.83 33.13
C LYS A 70 3.17 0.05 33.65
N ASP A 71 3.41 -1.14 33.09
CA ASP A 71 4.49 -2.04 33.52
C ASP A 71 5.86 -1.73 32.88
N MET A 72 5.92 -0.67 32.07
CA MET A 72 7.16 -0.12 31.50
C MET A 72 7.36 1.31 31.98
N GLU A 73 7.16 1.57 33.28
CA GLU A 73 7.34 2.90 33.87
C GLU A 73 6.51 4.02 33.18
N ASN A 74 5.36 3.66 32.60
CA ASN A 74 4.55 4.51 31.73
C ASN A 74 5.32 5.01 30.49
N THR A 75 6.08 4.12 29.84
CA THR A 75 6.60 4.35 28.48
C THR A 75 5.44 4.52 27.50
N THR A 76 5.62 5.46 26.57
CA THR A 76 4.65 5.73 25.52
C THR A 76 4.80 4.76 24.35
N ALA A 77 3.73 4.02 24.06
CA ALA A 77 3.60 3.19 22.87
C ALA A 77 2.66 3.85 21.85
N GLU A 78 2.84 3.49 20.58
CA GLU A 78 2.06 3.97 19.44
C GLU A 78 1.48 2.79 18.67
N ILE A 79 0.20 2.84 18.33
CA ILE A 79 -0.39 1.95 17.33
C ILE A 79 0.28 2.23 15.99
N VAL A 80 0.64 1.18 15.27
CA VAL A 80 1.36 1.31 14.00
C VAL A 80 0.46 1.92 12.91
N HIS A 81 1.03 2.77 12.04
CA HIS A 81 0.38 3.21 10.80
C HIS A 81 0.63 2.25 9.63
N SER A 82 1.81 1.62 9.64
CA SER A 82 2.23 0.50 8.79
C SER A 82 3.46 -0.16 9.43
N LEU A 83 3.89 -1.31 8.90
CA LEU A 83 5.12 -2.00 9.34
C LEU A 83 6.27 -1.86 8.33
N ALA A 84 6.25 -0.83 7.48
CA ALA A 84 7.22 -0.63 6.41
C ALA A 84 8.68 -0.80 6.86
N LYS A 85 9.07 -0.16 7.97
CA LYS A 85 10.43 -0.25 8.54
C LYS A 85 10.64 -1.53 9.37
N TRP A 86 9.63 -1.93 10.15
CA TRP A 86 9.70 -3.13 11.00
C TRP A 86 10.01 -4.39 10.18
N LYS A 87 9.38 -4.58 9.02
CA LYS A 87 9.57 -5.79 8.22
C LYS A 87 11.03 -5.98 7.77
N ARG A 88 11.71 -4.91 7.38
CA ARG A 88 13.13 -4.99 6.96
C ARG A 88 14.05 -5.32 8.14
N MET A 89 13.75 -4.75 9.31
CA MET A 89 14.45 -5.09 10.55
C MET A 89 14.30 -6.59 10.86
N MET A 90 13.10 -7.15 10.64
CA MET A 90 12.82 -8.57 10.86
C MET A 90 13.43 -9.51 9.83
N LEU A 91 13.71 -9.05 8.61
CA LEU A 91 14.53 -9.84 7.68
C LEU A 91 15.91 -10.13 8.27
N ALA A 92 16.53 -9.13 8.90
CA ALA A 92 17.84 -9.27 9.54
C ALA A 92 17.75 -10.09 10.83
N ASP A 93 16.84 -9.72 11.75
CA ASP A 93 16.77 -10.32 13.08
C ASP A 93 16.32 -11.79 13.06
N TYR A 94 15.60 -12.22 12.02
CA TYR A 94 15.26 -13.64 11.80
C TYR A 94 16.22 -14.38 10.86
N GLU A 95 17.31 -13.74 10.44
CA GLU A 95 18.33 -14.32 9.55
C GLU A 95 17.69 -14.95 8.30
N ILE A 96 16.75 -14.23 7.69
CA ILE A 96 16.06 -14.70 6.48
C ILE A 96 17.08 -14.87 5.35
N ALA A 97 16.99 -15.97 4.61
CA ALA A 97 17.93 -16.29 3.54
C ALA A 97 17.71 -15.42 2.29
N ASP A 98 18.78 -15.23 1.52
CA ASP A 98 18.74 -14.52 0.23
C ASP A 98 17.66 -15.07 -0.70
N GLY A 99 16.90 -14.17 -1.30
CA GLY A 99 15.83 -14.53 -2.22
C GLY A 99 14.52 -14.95 -1.54
N TYR A 100 14.47 -15.01 -0.20
CA TYR A 100 13.25 -15.24 0.58
C TYR A 100 12.80 -13.95 1.27
N GLY A 101 11.61 -13.99 1.86
CA GLY A 101 11.06 -12.85 2.58
C GLY A 101 10.07 -13.24 3.65
N LEU A 102 9.36 -12.24 4.13
CA LEU A 102 8.28 -12.37 5.10
C LEU A 102 7.05 -11.56 4.68
N TYR A 103 5.89 -11.94 5.20
CA TYR A 103 4.70 -11.11 5.18
C TYR A 103 3.96 -11.20 6.50
N THR A 104 3.06 -10.26 6.73
CA THR A 104 2.21 -10.25 7.91
C THR A 104 0.85 -9.63 7.61
N ASP A 105 -0.15 -10.03 8.40
CA ASP A 105 -1.48 -9.45 8.41
C ASP A 105 -1.47 -8.22 9.31
N MET A 106 -1.13 -7.08 8.72
CA MET A 106 -0.99 -5.83 9.43
C MET A 106 -2.36 -5.19 9.65
N ASN A 107 -2.55 -4.66 10.86
CA ASN A 107 -3.71 -3.88 11.25
C ASN A 107 -3.21 -2.56 11.84
N ALA A 108 -3.72 -1.45 11.32
CA ALA A 108 -3.35 -0.10 11.72
C ALA A 108 -4.58 0.75 12.00
N LEU A 109 -4.38 1.79 12.81
CA LEU A 109 -5.37 2.85 13.04
C LEU A 109 -4.82 4.18 12.53
N ARG A 110 -5.55 4.83 11.63
CA ARG A 110 -5.23 6.14 11.06
C ARG A 110 -6.35 7.13 11.44
N PRO A 111 -6.29 7.75 12.62
CA PRO A 111 -7.40 8.56 13.15
C PRO A 111 -7.61 9.89 12.41
N ASP A 112 -6.58 10.37 11.71
CA ASP A 112 -6.60 11.63 10.97
C ASP A 112 -7.01 11.44 9.48
N GLU A 113 -7.46 10.24 9.11
CA GLU A 113 -7.90 9.90 7.74
C GLU A 113 -9.24 10.58 7.38
N GLU A 114 -9.33 11.11 6.15
CA GLU A 114 -10.61 11.61 5.61
C GLU A 114 -11.47 10.46 5.09
N LEU A 115 -12.53 10.13 5.81
CA LEU A 115 -13.39 8.99 5.50
C LEU A 115 -14.21 9.18 4.21
N ASP A 116 -14.12 8.21 3.31
CA ASP A 116 -14.87 8.15 2.07
C ASP A 116 -15.12 6.70 1.60
N ASN A 117 -15.49 6.51 0.34
CA ASN A 117 -15.75 5.18 -0.22
C ASN A 117 -14.59 4.19 -0.06
N ILE A 118 -13.35 4.66 -0.01
CA ILE A 118 -12.14 3.83 -0.08
C ILE A 118 -11.19 4.06 1.11
N HIS A 119 -11.45 5.06 1.94
CA HIS A 119 -10.66 5.44 3.12
C HIS A 119 -11.41 5.17 4.43
N SER A 120 -10.72 4.51 5.35
CA SER A 120 -11.22 4.12 6.67
C SER A 120 -10.16 4.41 7.73
N ILE A 121 -10.57 4.74 8.95
CA ILE A 121 -9.62 4.83 10.07
C ILE A 121 -8.98 3.48 10.41
N TYR A 122 -9.60 2.37 10.02
CA TYR A 122 -9.03 1.04 10.16
C TYR A 122 -8.39 0.64 8.82
N VAL A 123 -7.10 0.32 8.87
CA VAL A 123 -6.32 -0.09 7.70
C VAL A 123 -5.81 -1.50 7.91
N ASP A 124 -6.08 -2.40 6.96
CA ASP A 124 -5.55 -3.75 6.92
C ASP A 124 -4.69 -3.97 5.67
N GLN A 125 -3.53 -4.61 5.83
CA GLN A 125 -2.62 -4.87 4.71
C GLN A 125 -2.00 -6.26 4.80
N TRP A 126 -1.76 -6.88 3.64
CA TRP A 126 -0.66 -7.83 3.52
C TRP A 126 0.62 -7.02 3.40
N ASP A 127 1.32 -6.92 4.51
CA ASP A 127 2.52 -6.12 4.61
C ASP A 127 3.71 -7.07 4.43
N TRP A 128 4.42 -6.94 3.30
CA TRP A 128 5.43 -7.91 2.88
C TRP A 128 6.80 -7.26 2.61
N GLU A 129 7.86 -8.06 2.72
CA GLU A 129 9.24 -7.64 2.51
C GLU A 129 10.08 -8.84 2.08
N LYS A 130 10.99 -8.65 1.13
CA LYS A 130 11.80 -9.72 0.53
C LYS A 130 13.24 -9.26 0.34
N ILE A 131 14.19 -10.12 0.71
CA ILE A 131 15.62 -9.88 0.45
C ILE A 131 15.88 -9.93 -1.06
N ILE A 132 16.65 -8.97 -1.54
CA ILE A 132 17.20 -8.91 -2.89
C ILE A 132 18.73 -8.83 -2.81
N LEU A 133 19.40 -9.33 -3.84
CA LEU A 133 20.84 -9.17 -3.97
C LEU A 133 21.18 -7.74 -4.42
N PRO A 134 22.35 -7.19 -4.07
CA PRO A 134 22.74 -5.83 -4.44
C PRO A 134 22.63 -5.52 -5.95
N GLU A 135 22.97 -6.47 -6.82
CA GLU A 135 22.87 -6.35 -8.29
C GLU A 135 21.42 -6.31 -8.82
N GLN A 136 20.45 -6.64 -7.96
CA GLN A 136 19.02 -6.55 -8.24
C GLN A 136 18.47 -5.16 -7.88
N ARG A 137 19.26 -4.25 -7.30
CA ARG A 137 18.86 -2.86 -7.00
C ARG A 137 18.73 -2.01 -8.28
N LYS A 138 17.73 -2.33 -9.11
CA LYS A 138 17.47 -1.68 -10.41
C LYS A 138 16.00 -1.75 -10.79
N LEU A 139 15.57 -0.83 -11.64
CA LEU A 139 14.17 -0.70 -12.06
C LEU A 139 13.58 -2.00 -12.63
N GLU A 140 14.37 -2.81 -13.34
CA GLU A 140 13.89 -4.08 -13.89
C GLU A 140 13.49 -5.10 -12.82
N GLN A 141 14.14 -5.09 -11.66
CA GLN A 141 13.75 -5.94 -10.54
C GLN A 141 12.41 -5.51 -9.95
N LEU A 142 12.20 -4.20 -9.77
CA LEU A 142 10.92 -3.65 -9.33
C LEU A 142 9.80 -4.08 -10.29
N LYS A 143 9.99 -3.87 -11.60
CA LYS A 143 9.01 -4.26 -12.62
C LYS A 143 8.74 -5.77 -12.62
N ALA A 144 9.77 -6.60 -12.41
CA ALA A 144 9.59 -8.04 -12.32
C ALA A 144 8.71 -8.45 -11.13
N ILE A 145 8.95 -7.87 -9.95
CA ILE A 145 8.17 -8.14 -8.73
C ILE A 145 6.73 -7.63 -8.88
N VAL A 146 6.53 -6.46 -9.48
CA VAL A 146 5.19 -5.93 -9.78
C VAL A 146 4.41 -6.88 -10.70
N ARG A 147 5.04 -7.42 -11.75
CA ARG A 147 4.40 -8.41 -12.64
C ARG A 147 4.00 -9.69 -11.88
N GLN A 148 4.84 -10.15 -10.97
CA GLN A 148 4.53 -11.32 -10.12
C GLN A 148 3.31 -11.06 -9.23
N ILE A 149 3.28 -9.93 -8.53
CA ILE A 149 2.15 -9.53 -7.69
C ILE A 149 0.88 -9.35 -8.53
N TYR A 150 0.98 -8.72 -9.71
CA TYR A 150 -0.15 -8.57 -10.62
C TYR A 150 -0.69 -9.91 -11.11
N GLY A 151 0.19 -10.89 -11.36
CA GLY A 151 -0.21 -12.27 -11.65
C GLY A 151 -1.02 -12.92 -10.51
N VAL A 152 -0.66 -12.65 -9.26
CA VAL A 152 -1.46 -13.09 -8.08
C VAL A 152 -2.83 -12.40 -8.07
N ILE A 153 -2.88 -11.08 -8.30
CA ILE A 153 -4.13 -10.29 -8.38
C ILE A 153 -5.07 -10.89 -9.46
N LYS A 154 -4.55 -11.18 -10.66
CA LYS A 154 -5.32 -11.80 -11.75
C LYS A 154 -5.84 -13.19 -11.42
N ARG A 155 -5.03 -14.04 -10.76
CA ARG A 155 -5.48 -15.36 -10.30
C ARG A 155 -6.60 -15.25 -9.27
N THR A 156 -6.53 -14.26 -8.37
CA THR A 156 -7.61 -13.99 -7.41
C THR A 156 -8.89 -13.55 -8.12
N GLU A 157 -8.81 -12.72 -9.17
CA GLU A 157 -9.98 -12.36 -9.98
C GLU A 157 -10.67 -13.58 -10.57
N PHE A 158 -9.88 -14.51 -11.11
CA PHE A 158 -10.40 -15.75 -11.69
C PHE A 158 -11.11 -16.61 -10.64
N VAL A 159 -10.53 -16.78 -9.44
CA VAL A 159 -11.16 -17.58 -8.37
C VAL A 159 -12.46 -16.95 -7.86
N VAL A 160 -12.54 -15.62 -7.83
CA VAL A 160 -13.77 -14.90 -7.49
C VAL A 160 -14.84 -15.17 -8.55
N TYR A 161 -14.49 -15.08 -9.84
CA TYR A 161 -15.41 -15.39 -10.94
C TYR A 161 -15.92 -16.84 -10.89
N GLU A 162 -15.03 -17.81 -10.68
CA GLU A 162 -15.42 -19.23 -10.60
C GLU A 162 -16.38 -19.51 -9.43
N SER A 163 -16.20 -18.80 -8.32
CA SER A 163 -17.06 -18.95 -7.13
C SER A 163 -18.35 -18.14 -7.20
N HIS A 164 -18.31 -17.00 -7.92
CA HIS A 164 -19.41 -16.06 -8.07
C HIS A 164 -19.49 -15.58 -9.53
N PRO A 165 -20.10 -16.37 -10.45
CA PRO A 165 -20.07 -16.08 -11.89
C PRO A 165 -20.62 -14.69 -12.27
N ASP A 166 -21.55 -14.12 -11.50
CA ASP A 166 -22.07 -12.78 -11.75
C ASP A 166 -21.01 -11.66 -11.61
N ILE A 167 -19.89 -11.95 -10.94
CA ILE A 167 -18.73 -11.08 -10.85
C ILE A 167 -17.76 -11.43 -11.99
N ARG A 168 -17.92 -10.74 -13.12
CA ARG A 168 -17.05 -10.97 -14.29
C ARG A 168 -15.64 -10.36 -14.11
N PRO A 169 -14.58 -11.00 -14.64
CA PRO A 169 -13.24 -10.42 -14.70
C PRO A 169 -13.21 -9.14 -15.54
N ILE A 170 -12.45 -8.14 -15.09
CA ILE A 170 -12.31 -6.84 -15.74
C ILE A 170 -10.85 -6.39 -15.84
N LEU A 171 -9.91 -7.02 -15.11
CA LEU A 171 -8.52 -6.60 -15.14
C LEU A 171 -7.90 -6.93 -16.51
N PRO A 172 -7.09 -6.01 -17.08
CA PRO A 172 -6.36 -6.28 -18.31
C PRO A 172 -5.39 -7.46 -18.15
N GLU A 173 -4.86 -7.97 -19.25
CA GLU A 173 -3.92 -9.10 -19.18
C GLU A 173 -2.55 -8.69 -18.61
N GLU A 174 -2.11 -7.48 -18.95
CA GLU A 174 -0.84 -6.93 -18.52
C GLU A 174 -1.03 -5.63 -17.76
N ILE A 175 -0.15 -5.38 -16.78
CA ILE A 175 -0.05 -4.09 -16.08
C ILE A 175 0.86 -3.15 -16.88
N HIS A 176 0.37 -1.93 -17.12
CA HIS A 176 1.13 -0.91 -17.83
C HIS A 176 2.09 -0.18 -16.88
N PHE A 177 3.35 0.05 -17.30
CA PHE A 177 4.33 0.76 -16.48
C PHE A 177 4.52 2.18 -17.01
N ILE A 178 4.38 3.18 -16.14
CA ILE A 178 4.58 4.59 -16.49
C ILE A 178 5.31 5.31 -15.36
N HIS A 179 6.25 6.20 -15.68
CA HIS A 179 6.88 7.06 -14.67
C HIS A 179 5.99 8.27 -14.34
N ALA A 180 6.02 8.75 -13.10
CA ALA A 180 5.26 9.95 -12.69
C ALA A 180 5.61 11.20 -13.52
N GLU A 181 6.88 11.34 -13.95
CA GLU A 181 7.31 12.38 -14.90
C GLU A 181 6.66 12.22 -16.28
N GLU A 182 6.61 11.00 -16.84
CA GLU A 182 5.94 10.75 -18.12
C GLU A 182 4.44 11.01 -18.02
N LEU A 183 3.86 10.71 -16.86
CA LEU A 183 2.47 10.99 -16.56
C LEU A 183 2.20 12.51 -16.49
N LEU A 184 3.12 13.29 -15.89
CA LEU A 184 3.07 14.75 -15.87
C LEU A 184 3.21 15.35 -17.28
N ASP A 185 4.11 14.83 -18.11
CA ASP A 185 4.30 15.27 -19.49
C ASP A 185 3.06 15.00 -20.35
N ARG A 186 2.41 13.86 -20.13
CA ARG A 186 1.18 13.47 -20.85
C ARG A 186 -0.02 14.33 -20.47
N TYR A 187 -0.12 14.72 -19.20
CA TYR A 187 -1.26 15.43 -18.64
C TYR A 187 -0.83 16.67 -17.83
N PRO A 188 -0.19 17.67 -18.48
CA PRO A 188 0.47 18.76 -17.76
C PRO A 188 -0.50 19.73 -17.08
N GLY A 189 -1.79 19.73 -17.47
CA GLY A 189 -2.82 20.59 -16.90
C GLY A 189 -3.61 19.97 -15.75
N LEU A 190 -3.39 18.68 -15.45
CA LEU A 190 -4.15 17.93 -14.46
C LEU A 190 -3.36 17.80 -13.15
N ASP A 191 -4.06 17.73 -12.02
CA ASP A 191 -3.45 17.39 -10.73
C ASP A 191 -3.06 15.90 -10.64
N PRO A 192 -2.25 15.47 -9.66
CA PRO A 192 -1.82 14.08 -9.55
C PRO A 192 -2.95 13.04 -9.58
N HIS A 193 -4.05 13.27 -8.86
CA HIS A 193 -5.17 12.35 -8.80
C HIS A 193 -5.92 12.29 -10.13
N GLU A 194 -6.10 13.42 -10.80
CA GLU A 194 -6.69 13.48 -12.14
C GLU A 194 -5.82 12.76 -13.17
N ARG A 195 -4.49 12.85 -13.06
CA ARG A 195 -3.57 12.10 -13.92
C ARG A 195 -3.68 10.59 -13.70
N GLU A 196 -3.75 10.15 -12.45
CA GLU A 196 -4.00 8.74 -12.09
C GLU A 196 -5.33 8.25 -12.66
N HIS A 197 -6.38 9.06 -12.54
CA HIS A 197 -7.70 8.76 -13.07
C HIS A 197 -7.64 8.52 -14.59
N GLU A 198 -7.03 9.44 -15.35
CA GLU A 198 -6.93 9.34 -16.81
C GLU A 198 -6.13 8.12 -17.27
N ILE A 199 -4.97 7.86 -16.65
CA ILE A 199 -4.12 6.73 -17.04
C ILE A 199 -4.74 5.38 -16.63
N ALA A 200 -5.39 5.30 -15.47
CA ALA A 200 -6.09 4.09 -15.03
C ALA A 200 -7.29 3.82 -15.95
N ARG A 201 -8.06 4.85 -16.33
CA ARG A 201 -9.20 4.71 -17.26
C ARG A 201 -8.76 4.17 -18.62
N GLU A 202 -7.60 4.59 -19.11
CA GLU A 202 -7.07 4.17 -20.40
C GLU A 202 -6.55 2.73 -20.41
N TYR A 203 -5.70 2.37 -19.44
CA TYR A 203 -5.01 1.07 -19.43
C TYR A 203 -5.68 0.01 -18.57
N GLY A 204 -6.63 0.38 -17.71
CA GLY A 204 -7.30 -0.51 -16.76
C GLY A 204 -6.45 -0.88 -15.54
N ALA A 205 -5.14 -1.11 -15.72
CA ALA A 205 -4.20 -1.35 -14.63
C ALA A 205 -2.82 -0.76 -14.96
N VAL A 206 -2.29 0.04 -14.03
CA VAL A 206 -1.01 0.72 -14.17
C VAL A 206 -0.14 0.55 -12.93
N PHE A 207 1.17 0.57 -13.11
CA PHE A 207 2.14 0.78 -12.05
C PHE A 207 2.84 2.12 -12.29
N ILE A 208 2.61 3.06 -11.38
CA ILE A 208 3.13 4.42 -11.47
C ILE A 208 4.44 4.50 -10.68
N ILE A 209 5.55 4.67 -11.41
CA ILE A 209 6.91 4.64 -10.85
C ILE A 209 7.32 6.04 -10.39
N GLY A 210 8.09 6.12 -9.31
CA GLY A 210 8.79 7.34 -8.89
C GLY A 210 7.92 8.29 -8.09
N ILE A 211 7.24 7.76 -7.06
CA ILE A 211 6.36 8.55 -6.20
C ILE A 211 7.12 9.01 -4.95
N GLY A 212 7.15 10.32 -4.72
CA GLY A 212 7.78 10.93 -3.55
C GLY A 212 8.81 12.00 -3.89
N GLY A 213 9.53 11.89 -5.00
CA GLY A 213 10.45 12.94 -5.47
C GLY A 213 9.71 14.10 -6.15
N ASP A 214 10.26 15.31 -6.06
CA ASP A 214 9.75 16.44 -6.85
C ASP A 214 9.92 16.17 -8.34
N LEU A 215 8.85 16.37 -9.10
CA LEU A 215 8.83 16.26 -10.56
C LEU A 215 9.37 17.53 -11.23
N GLY A 216 9.39 17.58 -12.56
CA GLY A 216 9.86 18.75 -13.34
C GLY A 216 9.21 20.11 -12.99
N LYS A 217 8.05 20.13 -12.32
CA LYS A 217 7.37 21.35 -11.82
C LYS A 217 7.69 21.71 -10.36
N GLY A 218 8.63 21.03 -9.72
CA GLY A 218 9.01 21.27 -8.33
C GLY A 218 7.95 20.82 -7.31
N GLN A 219 7.04 19.94 -7.72
CA GLN A 219 6.04 19.31 -6.85
C GLN A 219 6.10 17.81 -7.06
N ALA A 220 6.08 17.05 -5.97
CA ALA A 220 5.98 15.60 -6.03
C ALA A 220 4.62 15.16 -6.60
N HIS A 221 4.59 13.96 -7.18
CA HIS A 221 3.32 13.34 -7.59
C HIS A 221 2.43 13.09 -6.39
N ASP A 222 2.99 12.49 -5.34
CA ASP A 222 2.35 12.32 -4.04
C ASP A 222 3.44 12.28 -2.95
N GLY A 223 3.03 12.42 -1.69
CA GLY A 223 3.89 12.29 -0.53
C GLY A 223 4.49 10.90 -0.40
N ARG A 224 5.70 10.83 0.17
CA ARG A 224 6.34 9.56 0.54
C ARG A 224 7.37 9.80 1.64
N ALA A 225 7.41 8.87 2.61
CA ALA A 225 8.40 8.94 3.67
C ALA A 225 9.83 8.77 3.12
N PRO A 226 10.83 9.43 3.72
CA PRO A 226 12.20 9.38 3.22
C PRO A 226 12.99 8.14 3.64
N ASP A 227 12.45 7.26 4.48
CA ASP A 227 13.23 6.30 5.28
C ASP A 227 12.92 4.82 5.00
N TYR A 228 12.03 4.50 4.06
CA TYR A 228 11.84 3.12 3.60
C TYR A 228 11.85 2.97 2.09
N ASP A 229 11.13 3.76 1.29
CA ASP A 229 11.13 3.64 -0.17
C ASP A 229 12.20 4.50 -0.83
N ASP A 230 12.90 3.96 -1.82
CA ASP A 230 13.83 4.75 -2.63
C ASP A 230 13.10 5.41 -3.81
N TRP A 231 12.75 6.68 -3.66
CA TRP A 231 12.15 7.52 -4.69
C TRP A 231 13.15 8.50 -5.32
N SER A 232 14.45 8.36 -5.02
CA SER A 232 15.47 9.36 -5.36
C SER A 232 16.63 8.84 -6.19
N THR A 233 16.83 7.53 -6.26
CA THR A 233 17.89 6.92 -7.07
C THR A 233 17.60 7.11 -8.57
N PRO A 234 18.57 7.63 -9.35
CA PRO A 234 18.42 7.79 -10.79
C PRO A 234 18.14 6.45 -11.50
N THR A 235 17.23 6.50 -12.47
CA THR A 235 16.93 5.40 -13.38
C THR A 235 17.15 5.84 -14.83
N GLN A 236 16.47 5.23 -15.80
CA GLN A 236 16.62 5.60 -17.21
C GLN A 236 15.98 6.97 -17.49
N LYS A 237 16.44 7.66 -18.55
CA LYS A 237 15.89 8.95 -19.04
C LYS A 237 15.93 10.11 -18.00
N ASP A 238 16.95 10.16 -17.15
CA ASP A 238 17.11 11.17 -16.09
C ASP A 238 16.01 11.17 -15.01
N PHE A 239 15.12 10.17 -15.02
CA PHE A 239 14.10 9.97 -13.99
C PHE A 239 14.68 9.39 -12.70
N LYS A 240 13.91 9.42 -11.62
CA LYS A 240 14.33 8.94 -10.30
C LYS A 240 13.23 8.10 -9.65
N GLY A 241 13.66 7.05 -8.96
CA GLY A 241 12.78 6.24 -8.12
C GLY A 241 12.78 4.76 -8.49
N LEU A 242 12.81 3.95 -7.45
CA LEU A 242 12.71 2.50 -7.44
C LEU A 242 11.50 2.05 -6.61
N ASN A 243 10.45 2.88 -6.58
CA ASN A 243 9.17 2.61 -5.94
C ASN A 243 8.00 3.00 -6.85
N GLY A 244 6.78 2.70 -6.42
CA GLY A 244 5.57 3.08 -7.12
C GLY A 244 4.33 2.38 -6.58
N ASP A 245 3.20 2.73 -7.19
CA ASP A 245 1.88 2.29 -6.76
C ASP A 245 1.17 1.49 -7.87
N ILE A 246 0.47 0.42 -7.49
CA ILE A 246 -0.46 -0.31 -8.38
C ILE A 246 -1.81 0.38 -8.32
N VAL A 247 -2.23 0.96 -9.43
CA VAL A 247 -3.51 1.64 -9.59
C VAL A 247 -4.34 0.93 -10.66
N VAL A 248 -5.60 0.64 -10.36
CA VAL A 248 -6.54 0.01 -11.29
C VAL A 248 -7.75 0.91 -11.53
N TRP A 249 -8.42 0.74 -12.67
CA TRP A 249 -9.72 1.35 -12.89
C TRP A 249 -10.79 0.59 -12.11
N ASN A 250 -11.50 1.29 -11.22
CA ASN A 250 -12.66 0.74 -10.53
C ASN A 250 -13.94 1.18 -11.26
N PRO A 251 -14.66 0.27 -11.95
CA PRO A 251 -15.85 0.62 -12.72
C PRO A 251 -17.08 0.89 -11.85
N ILE A 252 -17.08 0.50 -10.57
CA ILE A 252 -18.17 0.80 -9.65
C ILE A 252 -18.09 2.25 -9.18
N LEU A 253 -16.89 2.70 -8.85
CA LEU A 253 -16.65 4.08 -8.44
C LEU A 253 -16.34 5.02 -9.61
N GLU A 254 -16.11 4.47 -10.80
CA GLU A 254 -15.66 5.17 -12.01
C GLU A 254 -14.43 6.06 -11.72
N THR A 255 -13.41 5.49 -11.06
CA THR A 255 -12.19 6.23 -10.68
C THR A 255 -10.96 5.33 -10.59
N ALA A 256 -9.78 5.96 -10.57
CA ALA A 256 -8.53 5.32 -10.18
C ALA A 256 -8.61 4.78 -8.75
N PHE A 257 -8.13 3.56 -8.56
CA PHE A 257 -8.21 2.83 -7.30
C PHE A 257 -6.86 2.18 -7.00
N GLU A 258 -6.16 2.72 -6.01
CA GLU A 258 -4.85 2.25 -5.60
C GLU A 258 -4.97 0.99 -4.72
N LEU A 259 -4.35 -0.10 -5.16
CA LEU A 259 -4.34 -1.40 -4.46
C LEU A 259 -3.11 -1.61 -3.59
N SER A 260 -1.98 -1.02 -3.97
CA SER A 260 -0.70 -1.28 -3.33
C SER A 260 0.29 -0.15 -3.55
N SER A 261 1.09 0.11 -2.52
CA SER A 261 2.35 0.85 -2.62
C SER A 261 3.52 -0.09 -2.35
N MET A 262 4.59 0.02 -3.14
CA MET A 262 5.79 -0.82 -2.96
C MET A 262 7.06 -0.17 -3.52
N GLY A 263 8.21 -0.66 -3.08
CA GLY A 263 9.49 -0.18 -3.59
C GLY A 263 10.67 -1.00 -3.13
N ILE A 264 11.75 -0.88 -3.91
CA ILE A 264 13.09 -1.24 -3.44
C ILE A 264 13.45 -0.26 -2.34
N ARG A 265 13.90 -0.78 -1.21
CA ARG A 265 14.09 0.04 -0.02
C ARG A 265 15.28 0.96 -0.14
N VAL A 266 15.32 2.04 0.62
CA VAL A 266 16.48 2.93 0.68
C VAL A 266 17.74 2.18 1.09
N ASP A 267 18.84 2.35 0.38
CA ASP A 267 20.16 2.01 0.91
C ASP A 267 20.67 3.15 1.81
N ARG A 268 21.91 3.01 2.30
CA ARG A 268 22.56 4.05 3.13
C ARG A 268 22.60 5.42 2.45
N GLU A 269 22.95 5.47 1.17
CA GLU A 269 23.13 6.71 0.42
C GLU A 269 21.79 7.37 0.11
N ALA A 270 20.81 6.57 -0.32
CA ALA A 270 19.44 6.98 -0.58
C ALA A 270 18.77 7.50 0.68
N MET A 271 18.90 6.81 1.82
CA MET A 271 18.29 7.27 3.07
C MET A 271 18.87 8.63 3.49
N LEU A 272 20.19 8.80 3.48
CA LEU A 272 20.83 10.08 3.83
C LEU A 272 20.42 11.20 2.86
N ARG A 273 20.32 10.90 1.57
CA ARG A 273 19.87 11.85 0.55
C ARG A 273 18.41 12.26 0.77
N GLN A 274 17.50 11.31 0.99
CA GLN A 274 16.07 11.58 1.16
C GLN A 274 15.78 12.29 2.48
N LEU A 275 16.46 11.92 3.58
CA LEU A 275 16.35 12.64 4.85
C LEU A 275 16.76 14.12 4.70
N ARG A 276 17.85 14.40 3.96
CA ARG A 276 18.25 15.79 3.63
C ARG A 276 17.20 16.52 2.82
N LEU A 277 16.68 15.89 1.76
CA LEU A 277 15.64 16.48 0.91
C LEU A 277 14.37 16.83 1.69
N ARG A 278 14.06 16.09 2.76
CA ARG A 278 12.92 16.34 3.64
C ARG A 278 13.25 17.15 4.90
N GLY A 279 14.51 17.54 5.12
CA GLY A 279 14.94 18.24 6.34
C GLY A 279 14.77 17.40 7.62
N GLN A 280 14.82 16.07 7.50
CA GLN A 280 14.57 15.11 8.59
C GLN A 280 15.84 14.39 9.04
N GLU A 281 17.01 14.99 8.86
CA GLU A 281 18.32 14.39 9.18
C GLU A 281 18.43 13.89 10.62
N GLU A 282 17.74 14.52 11.56
CA GLU A 282 17.69 14.11 12.97
C GLU A 282 17.18 12.66 13.17
N ARG A 283 16.36 12.15 12.24
CA ARG A 283 15.91 10.74 12.27
C ARG A 283 17.06 9.74 12.17
N SER A 284 18.23 10.13 11.64
CA SER A 284 19.40 9.27 11.56
C SER A 284 19.89 8.74 12.91
N LYS A 285 19.45 9.36 14.02
CA LYS A 285 19.80 8.99 15.39
C LYS A 285 18.85 7.95 15.99
N LEU A 286 17.70 7.70 15.37
CA LEU A 286 16.71 6.73 15.84
C LEU A 286 17.20 5.29 15.60
N LEU A 287 16.67 4.34 16.38
CA LEU A 287 17.11 2.94 16.39
C LEU A 287 17.13 2.33 14.99
N PHE A 288 16.02 2.41 14.24
CA PHE A 288 15.93 1.84 12.90
C PHE A 288 16.97 2.45 11.95
N HIS A 289 17.04 3.78 11.89
CA HIS A 289 17.91 4.49 10.95
C HIS A 289 19.39 4.24 11.28
N LYS A 290 19.76 4.23 12.55
CA LYS A 290 21.14 3.94 12.98
C LYS A 290 21.57 2.55 12.50
N ARG A 291 20.76 1.52 12.75
CA ARG A 291 21.05 0.14 12.32
C ARG A 291 21.17 0.03 10.80
N LEU A 292 20.32 0.73 10.04
CA LEU A 292 20.44 0.79 8.57
C LEU A 292 21.77 1.43 8.15
N LEU A 293 22.14 2.58 8.74
CA LEU A 293 23.39 3.29 8.41
C LEU A 293 24.65 2.49 8.79
N GLU A 294 24.55 1.65 9.82
CA GLU A 294 25.62 0.74 10.27
C GLU A 294 25.72 -0.52 9.39
N GLY A 295 24.79 -0.72 8.47
CA GLY A 295 24.82 -1.83 7.50
C GLY A 295 24.25 -3.14 8.06
N GLU A 296 23.40 -3.07 9.10
CA GLU A 296 22.82 -4.26 9.73
C GLU A 296 21.66 -4.88 8.95
N TYR A 297 21.10 -4.16 7.97
CA TYR A 297 19.93 -4.62 7.22
C TYR A 297 20.29 -5.08 5.82
N PRO A 298 19.67 -6.17 5.32
CA PRO A 298 19.87 -6.60 3.95
C PRO A 298 19.25 -5.60 2.96
N GLU A 299 19.71 -5.63 1.72
CA GLU A 299 18.97 -5.04 0.60
C GLU A 299 17.62 -5.74 0.47
N SER A 300 16.54 -4.96 0.35
CA SER A 300 15.20 -5.52 0.29
C SER A 300 14.28 -4.74 -0.66
N ILE A 301 13.21 -5.42 -1.05
CA ILE A 301 12.04 -4.85 -1.72
C ILE A 301 10.81 -5.23 -0.90
N GLY A 302 9.88 -4.31 -0.73
CA GLY A 302 8.65 -4.61 -0.02
C GLY A 302 7.53 -3.66 -0.35
N GLY A 303 6.37 -3.91 0.25
CA GLY A 303 5.19 -3.10 0.03
C GLY A 303 4.04 -3.50 0.94
N GLY A 304 2.95 -2.76 0.83
CA GLY A 304 1.68 -3.05 1.47
C GLY A 304 0.60 -3.24 0.39
N ILE A 305 -0.26 -4.22 0.57
CA ILE A 305 -1.43 -4.46 -0.30
C ILE A 305 -2.67 -4.41 0.59
N GLY A 306 -3.57 -3.45 0.34
CA GLY A 306 -4.75 -3.24 1.18
C GLY A 306 -5.72 -4.41 1.10
N GLN A 307 -5.97 -5.11 2.21
CA GLN A 307 -6.81 -6.31 2.16
C GLN A 307 -8.27 -5.94 1.89
N SER A 308 -8.82 -4.99 2.65
CA SER A 308 -10.18 -4.50 2.42
C SER A 308 -10.33 -3.79 1.07
N ARG A 309 -9.32 -3.04 0.59
CA ARG A 309 -9.37 -2.44 -0.76
C ARG A 309 -9.43 -3.52 -1.85
N LEU A 310 -8.62 -4.57 -1.72
CA LEU A 310 -8.61 -5.69 -2.66
C LEU A 310 -9.94 -6.47 -2.63
N CYS A 311 -10.49 -6.74 -1.44
CA CYS A 311 -11.83 -7.33 -1.29
C CYS A 311 -12.93 -6.45 -1.89
N MET A 312 -12.91 -5.14 -1.61
CA MET A 312 -13.88 -4.18 -2.15
C MET A 312 -13.86 -4.20 -3.69
N TYR A 313 -12.66 -4.17 -4.29
CA TYR A 313 -12.49 -4.22 -5.73
C TYR A 313 -13.06 -5.51 -6.33
N PHE A 314 -12.64 -6.67 -5.83
CA PHE A 314 -13.06 -7.95 -6.40
C PHE A 314 -14.53 -8.26 -6.16
N LEU A 315 -15.09 -7.88 -5.01
CA LEU A 315 -16.49 -8.13 -4.69
C LEU A 315 -17.44 -7.05 -5.22
N ARG A 316 -16.92 -6.14 -6.06
CA ARG A 316 -17.65 -5.06 -6.73
C ARG A 316 -18.44 -4.19 -5.76
N LYS A 317 -17.83 -3.87 -4.62
CA LYS A 317 -18.45 -3.07 -3.56
C LYS A 317 -18.28 -1.58 -3.84
N ALA A 318 -19.30 -0.80 -3.51
CA ALA A 318 -19.30 0.65 -3.65
C ALA A 318 -18.64 1.35 -2.46
N HIS A 319 -18.50 0.68 -1.32
CA HIS A 319 -17.89 1.26 -0.13
C HIS A 319 -17.04 0.23 0.62
N ILE A 320 -15.86 0.63 1.10
CA ILE A 320 -14.93 -0.24 1.84
C ILE A 320 -15.56 -0.80 3.11
N GLY A 321 -16.46 -0.03 3.74
CA GLY A 321 -17.29 -0.48 4.86
C GLY A 321 -18.21 -1.67 4.58
N GLU A 322 -18.43 -2.06 3.32
CA GLU A 322 -19.16 -3.30 2.98
C GLU A 322 -18.29 -4.56 3.17
N VAL A 323 -16.98 -4.41 3.29
CA VAL A 323 -16.01 -5.50 3.50
C VAL A 323 -15.13 -5.30 4.73
N GLN A 324 -15.44 -4.28 5.54
CA GLN A 324 -14.65 -3.88 6.68
C GLN A 324 -15.57 -3.27 7.74
N ALA A 325 -15.47 -3.75 8.99
CA ALA A 325 -16.16 -3.13 10.12
C ALA A 325 -15.32 -1.95 10.65
N SER A 326 -15.90 -0.74 10.68
CA SER A 326 -15.20 0.48 11.11
C SER A 326 -16.15 1.50 11.73
N LEU A 327 -15.63 2.67 12.09
CA LEU A 327 -16.44 3.80 12.53
C LEU A 327 -16.75 4.72 11.36
N TRP A 328 -18.03 5.03 11.18
CA TRP A 328 -18.52 5.87 10.11
C TRP A 328 -19.41 7.00 10.65
N PRO A 329 -19.36 8.22 10.08
CA PRO A 329 -20.27 9.29 10.44
C PRO A 329 -21.73 8.87 10.29
N ASP A 330 -22.60 9.27 11.22
CA ASP A 330 -24.02 8.91 11.17
C ASP A 330 -24.71 9.32 9.87
N ARG A 331 -24.27 10.44 9.29
CA ARG A 331 -24.74 10.90 7.99
C ARG A 331 -24.39 9.90 6.87
N MET A 332 -23.15 9.44 6.82
CA MET A 332 -22.68 8.46 5.83
C MET A 332 -23.42 7.13 5.97
N LYS A 333 -23.62 6.63 7.20
CA LYS A 333 -24.42 5.41 7.44
C LYS A 333 -25.85 5.51 6.91
N ARG A 334 -26.49 6.68 7.04
CA ARG A 334 -27.85 6.90 6.51
C ARG A 334 -27.85 6.96 4.98
N GLU A 335 -26.98 7.78 4.39
CA GLU A 335 -26.88 7.95 2.93
C GLU A 335 -26.55 6.61 2.23
N CYS A 336 -25.61 5.82 2.78
CA CYS A 336 -25.31 4.48 2.27
C CYS A 336 -26.52 3.54 2.37
N ARG A 337 -27.20 3.51 3.53
CA ARG A 337 -28.37 2.65 3.73
C ARG A 337 -29.52 2.98 2.77
N GLU A 338 -29.79 4.25 2.54
CA GLU A 338 -30.81 4.72 1.58
C GLU A 338 -30.46 4.30 0.14
N ALA A 339 -29.17 4.21 -0.19
CA ALA A 339 -28.65 3.74 -1.47
C ALA A 339 -28.50 2.21 -1.58
N GLY A 340 -28.87 1.44 -0.56
CA GLY A 340 -28.69 -0.02 -0.54
C GLY A 340 -27.24 -0.49 -0.33
N ILE A 341 -26.35 0.42 0.12
CA ILE A 341 -24.95 0.14 0.50
C ILE A 341 -24.93 -0.17 2.00
N LEU A 342 -24.66 -1.42 2.34
CA LEU A 342 -24.66 -1.89 3.73
C LEU A 342 -23.24 -1.84 4.32
N ILE A 343 -22.91 -0.73 4.99
CA ILE A 343 -21.62 -0.58 5.68
C ILE A 343 -21.70 -1.06 7.13
N MET A 344 -20.61 -1.69 7.60
CA MET A 344 -20.46 -2.27 8.95
C MET A 344 -19.72 -1.35 9.91
#